data_AF-W9RTA4-F1
#
_entry.id   AF-W9RTA4-F1
#
_cell.length_a   1.000
_cell.length_b   1.000
_cell.length_c   1.000
_cell.angle_alpha   90.00
_cell.angle_beta   90.00
_cell.angle_gamma   90.00
#
_symmetry.space_group_name_H-M   'P 1'
#
loop_
_entity.id
_entity.type
_entity.pdbx_description
1 polymer ?
#
loop_
_entity_poly.entity_id
_entity_poly.type
_entity_poly.pdbx_seq_one_letter_code
_entity_poly.pdbx_strand_id
1 'polypeptide(L)'
;MATNTLHSIPHNHHSLLKRHHSSDAAPSFFLKPTTTHTTKLTSLSSSTLTFSLSPNATTTTSSSFSAAASSTSLDLLRSHLAAADFRQADEETRRLVIALAGDAAQQRGYVFFSEVQYIPESDLKAIDELWRTFSDGKFGYSVQKKIFNKVDNDFTRFFIKVRWMKKLDSTEFEHYNYRSFPTEFVWEINGDTPEGHLPLTNALRGTRLLNSILSHPAFNDVVEEKAEEEEEEEKDVVEGIGLMKKGGTSKRVIKSDYSF
;
A
#
# COMPACT_ATOMS: atom_id res chain seq x y z
N MET A 1 -49.74 46.04 16.86
CA MET A 1 -49.74 46.44 15.44
C MET A 1 -48.57 47.40 15.26
N ALA A 2 -47.56 46.99 14.50
CA ALA A 2 -46.24 47.60 14.39
C ALA A 2 -46.12 48.53 13.16
N THR A 3 -45.29 49.56 13.26
CA THR A 3 -44.65 50.27 12.14
C THR A 3 -43.27 50.75 12.61
N ASN A 4 -42.19 50.10 12.17
CA ASN A 4 -41.36 50.36 10.98
C ASN A 4 -40.28 51.44 11.19
N THR A 5 -39.04 50.98 11.27
CA THR A 5 -37.81 51.78 11.26
C THR A 5 -36.96 51.37 10.05
N LEU A 6 -36.73 52.32 9.14
CA LEU A 6 -35.84 52.22 7.97
C LEU A 6 -34.40 52.60 8.36
N HIS A 7 -33.38 51.92 7.83
CA HIS A 7 -32.01 52.42 7.54
C HIS A 7 -31.38 51.40 6.55
N SER A 8 -31.39 51.65 5.24
CA SER A 8 -30.43 52.40 4.39
C SER A 8 -29.08 51.70 4.15
N ILE A 9 -28.88 51.31 2.88
CA ILE A 9 -27.69 50.68 2.28
C ILE A 9 -26.80 51.78 1.68
N PRO A 10 -25.46 51.65 1.70
CA PRO A 10 -24.62 52.34 0.73
C PRO A 10 -24.07 51.38 -0.33
N HIS A 11 -24.44 51.66 -1.59
CA HIS A 11 -23.70 51.26 -2.78
C HIS A 11 -22.47 52.16 -2.96
N ASN A 12 -21.35 51.62 -3.42
CA ASN A 12 -20.28 52.41 -4.00
C ASN A 12 -19.78 51.76 -5.30
N HIS A 13 -19.53 52.59 -6.30
CA HIS A 13 -19.38 52.25 -7.72
C HIS A 13 -18.16 52.99 -8.32
N HIS A 14 -17.46 52.33 -9.26
CA HIS A 14 -16.51 52.85 -10.29
C HIS A 14 -15.13 53.37 -9.79
N SER A 15 -14.01 53.30 -10.52
CA SER A 15 -13.74 53.28 -11.98
C SER A 15 -12.32 52.77 -12.32
N LEU A 16 -12.12 52.40 -13.59
CA LEU A 16 -10.86 51.99 -14.25
C LEU A 16 -9.96 53.18 -14.61
N LEU A 17 -8.62 53.00 -14.54
CA LEU A 17 -7.64 53.75 -15.35
C LEU A 17 -6.45 52.86 -15.78
N LYS A 18 -5.93 53.18 -16.97
CA LYS A 18 -5.06 52.41 -17.87
C LYS A 18 -3.95 53.34 -18.38
N ARG A 19 -2.66 52.95 -18.35
CA ARG A 19 -1.49 53.46 -19.16
C ARG A 19 -0.16 53.04 -18.50
N HIS A 20 1.02 52.90 -19.12
CA HIS A 20 1.56 52.57 -20.46
C HIS A 20 3.11 52.70 -20.36
N HIS A 21 3.91 51.83 -21.02
CA HIS A 21 5.35 51.95 -21.45
C HIS A 21 6.45 52.15 -20.35
N SER A 22 7.75 51.82 -20.49
CA SER A 22 8.64 51.44 -21.60
C SER A 22 9.90 50.68 -21.10
N SER A 23 10.68 50.22 -22.08
CA SER A 23 11.94 49.44 -22.17
C SER A 23 13.25 50.05 -21.62
N ASP A 24 14.34 49.28 -21.84
CA ASP A 24 15.80 49.54 -21.75
C ASP A 24 16.51 49.24 -20.41
N ALA A 25 17.70 48.64 -20.34
CA ALA A 25 18.66 48.16 -21.34
C ALA A 25 19.70 47.22 -20.66
N ALA A 26 20.40 46.42 -21.48
CA ALA A 26 21.64 45.72 -21.14
C ALA A 26 22.84 46.69 -20.95
N PRO A 27 24.05 46.17 -20.63
CA PRO A 27 25.00 46.05 -21.73
C PRO A 27 25.86 44.77 -21.72
N SER A 28 26.29 44.41 -22.94
CA SER A 28 27.23 43.35 -23.29
C SER A 28 28.66 43.90 -23.44
N PHE A 29 29.57 43.00 -23.85
CA PHE A 29 30.90 43.18 -24.46
C PHE A 29 32.09 42.89 -23.49
N PHE A 30 33.12 42.09 -23.80
CA PHE A 30 33.70 41.70 -25.11
C PHE A 30 34.83 40.62 -24.94
N LEU A 31 35.02 39.76 -25.97
CA LEU A 31 36.30 39.12 -26.47
C LEU A 31 36.94 37.98 -25.62
N LYS A 32 37.53 36.86 -26.11
CA LYS A 32 37.81 36.23 -27.44
C LYS A 32 38.46 34.81 -27.21
N PRO A 33 38.96 34.04 -28.21
CA PRO A 33 38.86 32.57 -28.26
C PRO A 33 40.20 31.79 -28.38
N THR A 34 40.09 30.46 -28.59
CA THR A 34 40.93 29.58 -29.45
C THR A 34 41.89 28.59 -28.76
N THR A 35 41.77 27.31 -29.19
CA THR A 35 42.82 26.30 -29.55
C THR A 35 42.34 24.91 -29.12
N THR A 36 41.74 24.10 -30.01
CA THR A 36 42.37 23.19 -30.99
C THR A 36 43.38 22.22 -30.39
N HIS A 37 43.00 20.94 -30.22
CA HIS A 37 43.92 19.84 -30.50
C HIS A 37 43.21 18.74 -31.28
N THR A 38 43.60 18.66 -32.55
CA THR A 38 43.44 17.54 -33.47
C THR A 38 44.61 16.59 -33.25
N THR A 39 44.34 15.29 -33.21
CA THR A 39 45.22 14.28 -33.81
C THR A 39 44.37 13.15 -34.40
N LYS A 40 44.45 13.02 -35.74
CA LYS A 40 44.04 11.86 -36.53
C LYS A 40 45.07 10.73 -36.37
N LEU A 41 44.66 9.50 -36.71
CA LEU A 41 45.32 8.49 -37.57
C LEU A 41 44.64 7.13 -37.29
N THR A 42 43.72 6.65 -38.13
CA THR A 42 43.95 5.69 -39.23
C THR A 42 44.94 4.55 -38.94
N SER A 43 44.44 3.32 -38.87
CA SER A 43 45.01 2.21 -39.63
C SER A 43 43.98 1.09 -39.81
N LEU A 44 43.65 0.83 -41.09
CA LEU A 44 43.18 -0.46 -41.57
C LEU A 44 44.25 -1.52 -41.28
N SER A 45 43.85 -2.73 -40.93
CA SER A 45 44.60 -3.95 -41.23
C SER A 45 43.64 -5.12 -41.38
N SER A 46 43.51 -5.53 -42.63
CA SER A 46 42.95 -6.81 -43.04
C SER A 46 43.89 -7.94 -42.61
N SER A 47 43.35 -9.06 -42.13
CA SER A 47 44.02 -10.35 -42.20
C SER A 47 42.98 -11.45 -42.31
N THR A 48 43.08 -12.16 -43.42
CA THR A 48 42.30 -13.29 -43.88
C THR A 48 42.83 -14.61 -43.33
N LEU A 49 41.90 -15.50 -42.99
CA LEU A 49 41.92 -16.98 -43.02
C LEU A 49 42.92 -17.74 -42.12
N THR A 50 42.37 -18.58 -41.23
CA THR A 50 42.58 -20.04 -41.30
C THR A 50 41.42 -20.80 -40.69
N PHE A 51 40.97 -21.79 -41.45
CA PHE A 51 39.94 -22.79 -41.20
C PHE A 51 40.35 -23.76 -40.08
N SER A 52 39.45 -24.08 -39.16
CA SER A 52 39.56 -25.28 -38.32
C SER A 52 38.17 -25.89 -38.12
N LEU A 53 37.91 -26.95 -38.88
CA LEU A 53 36.81 -27.88 -38.65
C LEU A 53 37.24 -28.92 -37.62
N SER A 54 36.46 -29.07 -36.55
CA SER A 54 36.32 -30.33 -35.82
C SER A 54 35.18 -30.28 -34.80
N PRO A 55 34.66 -31.44 -34.35
CA PRO A 55 33.27 -31.78 -34.58
C PRO A 55 32.38 -31.73 -33.33
N ASN A 56 31.08 -31.62 -33.61
CA ASN A 56 29.93 -32.21 -32.94
C ASN A 56 30.11 -32.72 -31.49
N ALA A 57 29.50 -32.01 -30.54
CA ALA A 57 28.98 -32.59 -29.31
C ALA A 57 27.64 -31.91 -28.96
N THR A 58 26.56 -32.52 -29.40
CA THR A 58 25.22 -32.32 -28.84
C THR A 58 25.20 -32.87 -27.42
N THR A 59 25.58 -32.02 -26.46
CA THR A 59 25.18 -32.19 -25.06
C THR A 59 24.03 -31.25 -24.81
N THR A 60 22.83 -31.84 -24.84
CA THR A 60 21.60 -31.31 -24.23
C THR A 60 21.91 -31.03 -22.76
N THR A 61 22.50 -29.86 -22.50
CA THR A 61 22.59 -29.33 -21.16
C THR A 61 21.20 -28.79 -20.91
N SER A 62 20.43 -29.57 -20.16
CA SER A 62 19.25 -29.14 -19.44
C SER A 62 19.66 -27.91 -18.63
N SER A 63 19.59 -26.74 -19.25
CA SER A 63 19.62 -25.47 -18.56
C SER A 63 18.36 -25.47 -17.74
N SER A 64 18.47 -26.00 -16.52
CA SER A 64 17.62 -25.58 -15.42
C SER A 64 17.60 -24.06 -15.49
N PHE A 65 16.49 -23.51 -15.98
CA PHE A 65 16.11 -22.16 -15.69
C PHE A 65 16.02 -22.12 -14.16
N SER A 66 17.16 -21.83 -13.53
CA SER A 66 17.14 -21.25 -12.21
C SER A 66 16.34 -19.99 -12.42
N ALA A 67 15.07 -20.03 -12.01
CA ALA A 67 14.30 -18.83 -11.81
C ALA A 67 15.21 -17.95 -10.96
N ALA A 68 15.84 -16.96 -11.60
CA ALA A 68 16.42 -15.85 -10.90
C ALA A 68 15.21 -15.11 -10.33
N ALA A 69 14.67 -15.68 -9.25
CA ALA A 69 13.88 -14.93 -8.33
C ALA A 69 14.78 -13.76 -7.96
N SER A 70 14.37 -12.57 -8.36
CA SER A 70 14.85 -11.33 -7.77
C SER A 70 14.44 -11.38 -6.30
N SER A 71 15.06 -12.27 -5.52
CA SER A 71 14.83 -12.47 -4.10
C SER A 71 15.37 -11.22 -3.45
N THR A 72 14.52 -10.21 -3.40
CA THR A 72 14.86 -8.94 -2.79
C THR A 72 15.15 -9.27 -1.33
N SER A 73 16.40 -9.10 -0.90
CA SER A 73 16.85 -9.58 0.41
C SER A 73 15.93 -9.04 1.51
N LEU A 74 15.39 -9.95 2.32
CA LEU A 74 14.53 -9.66 3.46
C LEU A 74 15.34 -9.44 4.75
N ASP A 75 16.68 -9.53 4.68
CA ASP A 75 17.55 -9.49 5.86
C ASP A 75 17.46 -8.15 6.59
N LEU A 76 17.30 -7.06 5.85
CA LEU A 76 17.15 -5.73 6.41
C LEU A 76 15.81 -5.58 7.15
N LEU A 77 14.72 -6.06 6.55
CA LEU A 77 13.41 -6.10 7.19
C LEU A 77 13.46 -6.93 8.48
N ARG A 78 14.04 -8.13 8.41
CA ARG A 78 14.22 -9.01 9.57
C ARG A 78 15.03 -8.33 10.68
N SER A 79 16.08 -7.60 10.32
CA SER A 79 16.94 -6.90 11.28
C SER A 79 16.18 -5.78 12.00
N HIS A 80 15.41 -4.96 11.27
CA HIS A 80 14.58 -3.91 11.87
C HIS A 80 13.50 -4.48 12.78
N LEU A 81 12.80 -5.53 12.34
CA LEU A 81 11.78 -6.20 13.14
C LEU A 81 12.35 -6.85 14.41
N ALA A 82 13.49 -7.53 14.31
CA ALA A 82 14.18 -8.13 15.46
C ALA A 82 14.64 -7.09 16.49
N ALA A 83 14.98 -5.88 16.03
CA ALA A 83 15.32 -4.75 16.89
C ALA A 83 14.10 -3.98 17.43
N ALA A 84 12.88 -4.44 17.13
CA ALA A 84 11.62 -3.74 17.42
C ALA A 84 11.54 -2.31 16.83
N ASP A 85 12.31 -2.03 15.77
CA ASP A 85 12.28 -0.77 15.04
C ASP A 85 11.20 -0.83 13.95
N PHE A 86 9.94 -0.84 14.38
CA PHE A 86 8.79 -1.02 13.49
C PHE A 86 8.62 0.12 12.48
N ARG A 87 9.14 1.30 12.77
CA ARG A 87 9.13 2.44 11.84
C ARG A 87 10.05 2.18 10.65
N GLN A 88 11.28 1.74 10.90
CA GLN A 88 12.20 1.40 9.81
C GLN A 88 11.77 0.12 9.10
N ALA A 89 11.18 -0.85 9.82
CA ALA A 89 10.59 -2.04 9.21
C ALA A 89 9.45 -1.71 8.24
N ASP A 90 8.59 -0.74 8.57
CA ASP A 90 7.52 -0.26 7.69
C ASP A 90 8.07 0.42 6.42
N GLU A 91 9.11 1.24 6.58
CA GLU A 91 9.78 1.88 5.44
C GLU A 91 10.44 0.84 4.52
N GLU A 92 11.11 -0.15 5.10
CA GLU A 92 11.73 -1.23 4.35
C GLU A 92 10.68 -2.12 3.67
N THR A 93 9.56 -2.40 4.34
CA THR A 93 8.43 -3.13 3.74
C THR A 93 7.91 -2.41 2.51
N ARG A 94 7.73 -1.08 2.58
CA ARG A 94 7.33 -0.27 1.43
C ARG A 94 8.34 -0.36 0.30
N ARG A 95 9.65 -0.27 0.60
CA ARG A 95 10.72 -0.40 -0.39
C ARG A 95 10.69 -1.77 -1.08
N LEU A 96 10.52 -2.85 -0.31
CA LEU A 96 10.42 -4.22 -0.81
C LEU A 96 9.21 -4.40 -1.74
N VAL A 97 8.02 -3.94 -1.32
CA VAL A 97 6.80 -4.03 -2.15
C VAL A 97 6.95 -3.25 -3.46
N ILE A 98 7.63 -2.09 -3.44
CA ILE A 98 7.96 -1.33 -4.66
C ILE A 98 8.94 -2.11 -5.55
N ALA A 99 9.98 -2.71 -4.97
CA ALA A 99 10.96 -3.50 -5.72
C ALA A 99 10.32 -4.73 -6.39
N LEU A 100 9.50 -5.45 -5.64
CA LEU A 100 8.81 -6.66 -6.12
C LEU A 100 7.74 -6.37 -7.18
N ALA A 101 7.15 -5.16 -7.17
CA ALA A 101 6.21 -4.73 -8.20
C ALA A 101 6.88 -4.46 -9.57
N GLY A 102 8.22 -4.38 -9.62
CA GLY A 102 9.01 -4.25 -10.84
C GLY A 102 9.61 -2.86 -11.08
N ASP A 103 10.42 -2.76 -12.14
CA ASP A 103 11.27 -1.58 -12.41
C ASP A 103 10.48 -0.28 -12.59
N ALA A 104 9.29 -0.35 -13.19
CA ALA A 104 8.42 0.81 -13.37
C ALA A 104 7.92 1.39 -12.03
N ALA A 105 7.66 0.53 -11.04
CA ALA A 105 7.28 0.95 -9.70
C ALA A 105 8.49 1.54 -8.95
N GLN A 106 9.66 0.92 -9.08
CA GLN A 106 10.92 1.41 -8.49
C GLN A 106 11.29 2.81 -8.98
N GLN A 107 11.26 3.04 -10.30
CA GLN A 107 11.58 4.34 -10.89
C GLN A 107 10.64 5.45 -10.40
N ARG A 108 9.39 5.09 -10.10
CA ARG A 108 8.32 6.01 -9.71
C ARG A 108 8.20 6.21 -8.19
N GLY A 109 8.71 5.26 -7.40
CA GLY A 109 8.70 5.29 -5.93
C GLY A 109 7.36 4.93 -5.28
N TYR A 110 6.42 4.32 -6.02
CA TYR A 110 5.16 3.80 -5.46
C TYR A 110 4.58 2.71 -6.36
N VAL A 111 3.66 1.89 -5.83
CA VAL A 111 3.00 0.79 -6.55
C VAL A 111 1.57 1.17 -6.97
N PHE A 112 1.17 0.84 -8.19
CA PHE A 112 -0.23 0.87 -8.63
C PHE A 112 -0.93 -0.44 -8.28
N PHE A 113 -2.23 -0.38 -8.00
CA PHE A 113 -3.01 -1.57 -7.63
C PHE A 113 -2.96 -2.69 -8.68
N SER A 114 -2.79 -2.35 -9.97
CA SER A 114 -2.66 -3.31 -11.07
C SER A 114 -1.29 -3.98 -11.14
N GLU A 115 -0.27 -3.44 -10.46
CA GLU A 115 1.07 -4.02 -10.42
C GLU A 115 1.19 -5.09 -9.32
N VAL A 116 0.30 -5.05 -8.31
CA VAL A 116 0.31 -5.98 -7.16
C VAL A 116 0.17 -7.44 -7.59
N GLN A 117 -0.59 -7.71 -8.66
CA GLN A 117 -0.79 -9.08 -9.18
C GLN A 117 0.50 -9.73 -9.71
N TYR A 118 1.55 -8.95 -9.97
CA TYR A 118 2.84 -9.45 -10.45
C TYR A 118 3.83 -9.73 -9.31
N ILE A 119 3.48 -9.35 -8.08
CA ILE A 119 4.31 -9.63 -6.91
C ILE A 119 4.22 -11.13 -6.60
N PRO A 120 5.36 -11.84 -6.47
CA PRO A 120 5.33 -13.26 -6.17
C PRO A 120 4.67 -13.55 -4.82
N GLU A 121 3.85 -14.60 -4.79
CA GLU A 121 3.12 -15.01 -3.60
C GLU A 121 4.06 -15.34 -2.43
N SER A 122 5.16 -16.04 -2.72
CA SER A 122 6.18 -16.42 -1.75
C SER A 122 6.80 -15.21 -1.05
N ASP A 123 7.02 -14.11 -1.77
CA ASP A 123 7.67 -12.93 -1.21
C ASP A 123 6.71 -12.16 -0.29
N LEU A 124 5.43 -12.03 -0.66
CA LEU A 124 4.43 -11.42 0.22
C LEU A 124 4.15 -12.28 1.46
N LYS A 125 4.12 -13.61 1.31
CA LYS A 125 4.04 -14.54 2.45
C LYS A 125 5.23 -14.35 3.39
N ALA A 126 6.46 -14.30 2.87
CA ALA A 126 7.65 -14.12 3.68
C ALA A 126 7.68 -12.76 4.42
N ILE A 127 7.25 -11.68 3.77
CA ILE A 127 7.09 -10.37 4.44
C ILE A 127 6.07 -10.46 5.58
N ASP A 128 4.91 -11.07 5.34
CA ASP A 128 3.85 -11.21 6.34
C ASP A 128 4.27 -12.09 7.52
N GLU A 129 4.95 -13.20 7.26
CA GLU A 129 5.49 -14.10 8.28
C GLU A 129 6.48 -13.40 9.20
N LEU A 130 7.37 -12.57 8.64
CA LEU A 130 8.29 -11.76 9.44
C LEU A 130 7.54 -10.78 10.35
N TRP A 131 6.57 -10.05 9.80
CA TRP A 131 5.75 -9.13 10.60
C TRP A 131 5.05 -9.85 11.73
N ARG A 132 4.42 -10.99 11.47
CA ARG A 132 3.73 -11.79 12.50
C ARG A 132 4.69 -12.32 13.56
N THR A 133 5.82 -12.87 13.14
CA THR A 133 6.80 -13.51 14.05
C THR A 133 7.35 -12.51 15.07
N PHE A 134 7.72 -11.31 14.62
CA PHE A 134 8.32 -10.29 15.48
C PHE A 134 7.30 -9.38 16.17
N SER A 135 6.01 -9.59 15.94
CA SER A 135 4.93 -8.82 16.58
C SER A 135 3.99 -9.65 17.45
N ASP A 136 4.38 -10.88 17.77
CA ASP A 136 3.52 -11.82 18.51
C ASP A 136 2.14 -11.99 17.85
N GLY A 137 2.15 -12.06 16.51
CA GLY A 137 0.96 -12.19 15.68
C GLY A 137 0.08 -10.94 15.56
N LYS A 138 0.48 -9.78 16.12
CA LYS A 138 -0.33 -8.55 16.10
C LYS A 138 -0.30 -7.80 14.76
N PHE A 139 0.78 -7.88 14.00
CA PHE A 139 0.98 -7.15 12.76
C PHE A 139 1.13 -8.08 11.56
N GLY A 140 0.88 -7.53 10.36
CA GLY A 140 0.94 -8.26 9.10
C GLY A 140 -0.27 -7.98 8.20
N TYR A 141 -0.08 -8.21 6.90
CA TYR A 141 -1.15 -8.09 5.90
C TYR A 141 -2.22 -9.17 6.07
N SER A 142 -1.86 -10.38 6.50
CA SER A 142 -2.84 -11.44 6.79
C SER A 142 -3.69 -11.10 8.02
N VAL A 143 -3.11 -10.46 9.04
CA VAL A 143 -3.84 -9.94 10.20
C VAL A 143 -4.80 -8.84 9.76
N GLN A 144 -4.33 -7.89 8.94
CA GLN A 144 -5.19 -6.85 8.35
C GLN A 144 -6.32 -7.45 7.52
N LYS A 145 -6.05 -8.47 6.71
CA LYS A 145 -7.07 -9.17 5.91
C LYS A 145 -8.14 -9.81 6.79
N LYS A 146 -7.76 -10.48 7.87
CA LYS A 146 -8.70 -11.05 8.85
C LYS A 146 -9.61 -9.97 9.43
N ILE A 147 -9.06 -8.83 9.83
CA ILE A 147 -9.83 -7.70 10.35
C ILE A 147 -10.74 -7.12 9.28
N PHE A 148 -10.26 -6.96 8.05
CA PHE A 148 -11.02 -6.44 6.91
C PHE A 148 -12.23 -7.31 6.58
N ASN A 149 -12.05 -8.64 6.58
CA ASN A 149 -13.15 -9.59 6.41
C ASN A 149 -14.18 -9.51 7.54
N LYS A 150 -13.73 -9.36 8.81
CA LYS A 150 -14.60 -9.23 9.99
C LYS A 150 -15.45 -7.94 9.99
N VAL A 151 -15.12 -6.96 9.15
CA VAL A 151 -15.89 -5.71 8.99
C VAL A 151 -16.60 -5.63 7.64
N ASP A 152 -16.93 -6.77 7.04
CA ASP A 152 -17.65 -6.88 5.77
C ASP A 152 -16.96 -6.15 4.60
N ASN A 153 -15.63 -6.09 4.60
CA ASN A 153 -14.82 -5.38 3.61
C ASN A 153 -15.09 -3.85 3.56
N ASP A 154 -15.60 -3.26 4.65
CA ASP A 154 -15.77 -1.80 4.79
C ASP A 154 -14.47 -1.14 5.26
N PHE A 155 -13.82 -0.39 4.36
CA PHE A 155 -12.58 0.33 4.66
C PHE A 155 -12.71 1.36 5.79
N THR A 156 -13.88 1.99 5.96
CA THR A 156 -14.08 2.97 7.03
C THR A 156 -14.02 2.28 8.39
N ARG A 157 -14.76 1.17 8.54
CA ARG A 157 -14.74 0.35 9.75
C ARG A 157 -13.37 -0.26 9.99
N PHE A 158 -12.71 -0.71 8.94
CA PHE A 158 -11.34 -1.24 9.00
C PHE A 158 -10.36 -0.20 9.53
N PHE A 159 -10.33 1.02 8.95
CA PHE A 159 -9.43 2.09 9.38
C PHE A 159 -9.66 2.53 10.82
N ILE A 160 -10.90 2.46 11.32
CA ILE A 160 -11.20 2.68 12.74
C ILE A 160 -10.63 1.53 13.59
N LYS A 161 -10.84 0.28 13.20
CA LYS A 161 -10.36 -0.92 13.92
C LYS A 161 -8.83 -0.99 14.02
N VAL A 162 -8.11 -0.75 12.93
CA VAL A 162 -6.63 -0.73 12.93
C VAL A 162 -6.05 0.61 13.41
N ARG A 163 -6.89 1.54 13.88
CA ARG A 163 -6.56 2.90 14.31
C ARG A 163 -5.72 3.69 13.32
N TRP A 164 -6.07 3.67 12.03
CA TRP A 164 -5.56 4.65 11.06
C TRP A 164 -6.38 5.93 11.04
N MET A 165 -7.56 5.91 11.66
CA MET A 165 -8.38 7.08 11.97
C MET A 165 -8.43 7.35 13.48
N LYS A 166 -8.69 8.60 13.84
CA LYS A 166 -8.95 9.05 15.21
C LYS A 166 -10.30 9.76 15.27
N LYS A 167 -11.03 9.55 16.36
CA LYS A 167 -12.26 10.29 16.65
C LYS A 167 -11.91 11.74 16.98
N LEU A 168 -12.73 12.67 16.52
CA LEU A 168 -12.62 14.07 16.85
C LEU A 168 -13.55 14.36 18.04
N ASP A 169 -12.96 14.72 19.18
CA ASP A 169 -13.71 14.91 20.44
C ASP A 169 -14.59 16.18 20.45
N SER A 170 -14.51 16.99 19.39
CA SER A 170 -15.02 18.36 19.35
C SER A 170 -16.40 18.53 18.72
N THR A 171 -17.23 17.49 18.62
CA THR A 171 -18.55 17.61 17.95
C THR A 171 -19.59 16.69 18.57
N GLU A 172 -20.85 17.16 18.63
CA GLU A 172 -22.01 16.36 19.05
C GLU A 172 -22.26 15.12 18.16
N PHE A 173 -21.59 15.05 17.00
CA PHE A 173 -21.62 13.94 16.06
C PHE A 173 -20.26 13.25 16.00
N GLU A 174 -20.27 11.92 15.88
CA GLU A 174 -19.04 11.14 15.73
C GLU A 174 -18.37 11.43 14.39
N HIS A 175 -17.29 12.21 14.42
CA HIS A 175 -16.46 12.49 13.26
C HIS A 175 -15.09 11.80 13.40
N TYR A 176 -14.57 11.26 12.31
CA TYR A 176 -13.27 10.59 12.27
C TYR A 176 -12.36 11.28 11.25
N ASN A 177 -11.10 11.49 11.63
CA ASN A 177 -10.07 12.01 10.75
C ASN A 177 -8.91 11.02 10.64
N TYR A 178 -8.21 11.02 9.50
CA TYR A 178 -7.00 10.24 9.32
C TYR A 178 -5.90 10.68 10.29
N ARG A 179 -5.09 9.72 10.74
CA ARG A 179 -3.88 10.01 11.49
C ARG A 179 -2.79 10.56 10.58
N SER A 180 -2.05 11.52 11.10
CA SER A 180 -0.92 12.14 10.40
C SER A 180 0.32 11.24 10.47
N PHE A 181 0.83 10.86 9.30
CA PHE A 181 2.10 10.15 9.22
C PHE A 181 3.28 11.13 9.38
N PRO A 182 4.37 10.75 10.08
CA PRO A 182 4.56 9.52 10.85
C PRO A 182 4.16 9.66 12.34
N THR A 183 3.87 10.86 12.82
CA THR A 183 3.86 11.21 14.24
C THR A 183 2.67 10.68 15.03
N GLU A 184 1.52 10.45 14.39
CA GLU A 184 0.30 10.01 15.10
C GLU A 184 0.09 8.49 15.07
N PHE A 185 0.96 7.76 14.37
CA PHE A 185 0.98 6.30 14.33
C PHE A 185 1.78 5.73 15.51
N VAL A 186 1.43 4.51 15.91
CA VAL A 186 2.06 3.83 17.04
C VAL A 186 3.11 2.86 16.48
N TRP A 187 4.37 3.07 16.86
CA TRP A 187 5.52 2.30 16.38
C TRP A 187 6.05 1.31 17.41
N GLU A 188 5.31 1.09 18.50
CA GLU A 188 5.70 0.21 19.59
C GLU A 188 4.59 -0.82 19.87
N ILE A 189 4.98 -2.00 20.34
CA ILE A 189 4.04 -3.03 20.78
C ILE A 189 3.77 -2.82 22.26
N ASN A 190 2.66 -2.16 22.54
CA ASN A 190 2.15 -1.93 23.88
C ASN A 190 0.77 -2.61 24.01
N GLY A 191 0.26 -2.75 25.23
CA GLY A 191 -1.05 -3.38 25.48
C GLY A 191 -2.20 -2.72 24.70
N ASP A 192 -2.09 -1.42 24.45
CA ASP A 192 -3.09 -0.66 23.70
C ASP A 192 -2.91 -0.73 22.18
N THR A 193 -1.82 -1.30 21.65
CA THR A 193 -1.55 -1.29 20.21
C THR A 193 -2.53 -2.23 19.48
N PRO A 194 -3.32 -1.73 18.51
CA PRO A 194 -4.35 -2.54 17.86
C PRO A 194 -3.73 -3.55 16.91
N GLU A 195 -4.40 -4.69 16.76
CA GLU A 195 -4.06 -5.68 15.73
C GLU A 195 -4.20 -5.06 14.33
N GLY A 196 -3.31 -5.47 13.43
CA GLY A 196 -3.26 -4.99 12.05
C GLY A 196 -2.83 -3.54 11.89
N HIS A 197 -2.33 -2.87 12.94
CA HIS A 197 -1.87 -1.47 12.83
C HIS A 197 -0.79 -1.28 11.76
N LEU A 198 0.12 -2.25 11.66
CA LEU A 198 1.26 -2.27 10.73
C LEU A 198 1.25 -3.57 9.90
N PRO A 199 1.90 -3.59 8.72
CA PRO A 199 2.54 -2.46 8.03
C PRO A 199 1.51 -1.48 7.42
N LEU A 200 1.91 -0.23 7.20
CA LEU A 200 1.08 0.81 6.60
C LEU A 200 1.06 0.71 5.07
N THR A 201 -0.14 0.86 4.50
CA THR A 201 -0.30 1.07 3.06
C THR A 201 -0.88 2.46 2.83
N ASN A 202 -0.20 3.27 2.01
CA ASN A 202 -0.62 4.64 1.76
C ASN A 202 -1.99 4.69 1.04
N ALA A 203 -3.01 5.20 1.72
CA ALA A 203 -4.38 5.34 1.20
C ALA A 203 -4.68 6.74 0.63
N LEU A 204 -3.70 7.66 0.54
CA LEU A 204 -3.88 9.01 -0.04
C LEU A 204 -4.35 8.98 -1.50
N ARG A 205 -4.10 7.87 -2.20
CA ARG A 205 -4.52 7.64 -3.61
C ARG A 205 -5.76 6.73 -3.70
N GLY A 206 -6.49 6.58 -2.60
CA GLY A 206 -7.63 5.68 -2.47
C GLY A 206 -7.24 4.28 -1.98
N THR A 207 -8.24 3.44 -1.76
CA THR A 207 -8.10 2.14 -1.11
C THR A 207 -7.79 0.99 -2.06
N ARG A 208 -7.72 1.24 -3.38
CA ARG A 208 -7.53 0.18 -4.40
C ARG A 208 -6.23 -0.58 -4.22
N LEU A 209 -5.14 0.10 -3.85
CA LEU A 209 -3.85 -0.55 -3.60
C LEU A 209 -3.93 -1.51 -2.42
N LEU A 210 -4.44 -1.03 -1.28
CA LEU A 210 -4.64 -1.87 -0.10
C LEU A 210 -5.57 -3.03 -0.41
N ASN A 211 -6.68 -2.78 -1.11
CA ASN A 211 -7.60 -3.83 -1.54
C ASN A 211 -6.90 -4.92 -2.36
N SER A 212 -6.06 -4.53 -3.32
CA SER A 212 -5.31 -5.48 -4.15
C SER A 212 -4.30 -6.29 -3.34
N ILE A 213 -3.65 -5.68 -2.34
CA ILE A 213 -2.72 -6.39 -1.45
C ILE A 213 -3.49 -7.39 -0.57
N LEU A 214 -4.56 -6.96 0.10
CA LEU A 214 -5.35 -7.84 0.98
C LEU A 214 -6.06 -8.96 0.22
N SER A 215 -6.42 -8.73 -1.06
CA SER A 215 -7.02 -9.74 -1.93
C SER A 215 -5.99 -10.66 -2.62
N HIS A 216 -4.70 -10.46 -2.37
CA HIS A 216 -3.65 -11.27 -3.00
C HIS A 216 -3.73 -12.74 -2.57
N PRO A 217 -3.49 -13.72 -3.46
CA PRO A 217 -3.52 -15.16 -3.13
C PRO A 217 -2.64 -15.55 -1.95
N ALA A 218 -1.56 -14.79 -1.72
CA ALA A 218 -0.63 -14.95 -0.60
C ALA A 218 -1.30 -15.07 0.78
N PHE A 219 -2.49 -14.50 0.95
CA PHE A 219 -3.17 -14.44 2.23
C PHE A 219 -4.48 -15.23 2.25
N ASN A 220 -4.73 -16.13 1.28
CA ASN A 220 -5.97 -16.93 1.26
C ASN A 220 -5.95 -18.07 2.28
N ASP A 221 -4.79 -18.67 2.52
CA ASP A 221 -4.66 -19.88 3.34
C ASP A 221 -4.77 -19.64 4.86
N VAL A 222 -4.73 -18.38 5.31
CA VAL A 222 -4.71 -18.03 6.74
C VAL A 222 -6.12 -18.03 7.37
N VAL A 223 -7.16 -18.29 6.58
CA VAL A 223 -8.57 -18.24 7.01
C VAL A 223 -9.04 -19.59 7.59
N GLU A 224 -8.43 -20.71 7.17
CA GLU A 224 -8.93 -22.05 7.51
C GLU A 224 -8.55 -22.50 8.93
N GLU A 225 -7.38 -22.11 9.46
CA GLU A 225 -6.86 -22.71 10.72
C GLU A 225 -7.56 -22.24 12.01
N LYS A 226 -8.41 -21.21 11.99
CA LYS A 226 -9.02 -20.67 13.23
C LYS A 226 -10.55 -20.79 13.30
N ALA A 227 -11.19 -21.22 12.21
CA ALA A 227 -12.63 -21.48 12.21
C ALA A 227 -12.97 -22.75 13.01
N GLU A 228 -12.02 -23.68 13.14
CA GLU A 228 -12.22 -24.93 13.89
C GLU A 228 -12.11 -24.72 15.41
N GLU A 229 -11.33 -23.74 15.88
CA GLU A 229 -11.18 -23.45 17.32
C GLU A 229 -12.36 -22.65 17.91
N GLU A 230 -12.99 -21.77 17.12
CA GLU A 230 -14.14 -20.97 17.59
C GLU A 230 -15.46 -21.80 17.65
N GLU A 231 -15.57 -22.91 16.90
CA GLU A 231 -16.74 -23.81 16.96
C GLU A 231 -16.72 -24.81 18.13
N GLU A 232 -15.56 -25.07 18.74
CA GLU A 232 -15.47 -25.98 19.90
C GLU A 232 -15.80 -25.27 21.23
N GLU A 233 -15.49 -23.97 21.39
CA GLU A 233 -15.81 -23.23 22.62
C GLU A 233 -17.31 -22.90 22.78
N GLU A 234 -18.11 -22.88 21.71
CA GLU A 234 -19.56 -22.61 21.81
C GLU A 234 -20.37 -23.84 22.28
N LYS A 235 -19.78 -25.05 22.28
CA LYS A 235 -20.51 -26.29 22.64
C LYS A 235 -20.53 -26.63 24.12
N ASP A 236 -19.77 -25.95 24.99
CA ASP A 236 -19.59 -26.37 26.39
C ASP A 236 -20.37 -25.53 27.44
N VAL A 237 -21.30 -24.67 27.04
CA VAL A 237 -22.02 -23.76 27.98
C VAL A 237 -23.55 -23.95 28.04
N VAL A 238 -24.13 -25.03 27.50
CA VAL A 238 -25.57 -25.30 27.67
C VAL A 238 -25.86 -26.74 28.04
N GLU A 239 -25.49 -27.13 29.26
CA GLU A 239 -26.11 -28.27 29.93
C GLU A 239 -26.86 -27.82 31.19
N GLY A 240 -28.20 -27.84 31.08
CA GLY A 240 -29.11 -27.93 32.21
C GLY A 240 -29.97 -26.69 32.46
N ILE A 241 -31.11 -26.58 31.77
CA ILE A 241 -32.48 -26.53 32.37
C ILE A 241 -33.49 -27.06 31.34
N GLY A 242 -34.40 -27.93 31.78
CA GLY A 242 -35.22 -28.80 30.94
C GLY A 242 -36.42 -28.21 30.18
N LEU A 243 -36.71 -28.88 29.06
CA LEU A 243 -38.01 -29.43 28.62
C LEU A 243 -39.28 -28.55 28.77
N MET A 244 -39.77 -27.98 27.66
CA MET A 244 -41.20 -28.07 27.28
C MET A 244 -41.43 -27.90 25.76
N LYS A 245 -42.28 -28.78 25.24
CA LYS A 245 -42.77 -29.06 23.88
C LYS A 245 -43.13 -27.90 22.91
N LYS A 246 -42.81 -28.21 21.64
CA LYS A 246 -43.58 -28.10 20.36
C LYS A 246 -44.21 -26.77 19.94
N GLY A 247 -43.77 -26.30 18.78
CA GLY A 247 -44.56 -25.50 17.85
C GLY A 247 -43.80 -25.23 16.55
N GLY A 248 -44.04 -26.04 15.51
CA GLY A 248 -43.52 -25.76 14.18
C GLY A 248 -44.36 -24.70 13.47
N THR A 249 -43.74 -23.84 12.66
CA THR A 249 -43.94 -23.74 11.20
C THR A 249 -43.37 -22.43 10.62
N SER A 250 -42.92 -22.57 9.37
CA SER A 250 -42.87 -21.56 8.31
C SER A 250 -41.71 -20.56 8.28
N LYS A 251 -40.70 -20.98 7.51
CA LYS A 251 -39.87 -20.14 6.63
C LYS A 251 -40.69 -19.02 5.99
N ARG A 252 -40.30 -17.76 6.20
CA ARG A 252 -40.58 -16.67 5.26
C ARG A 252 -39.27 -16.20 4.65
N VAL A 253 -39.07 -16.60 3.40
CA VAL A 253 -38.07 -16.05 2.50
C VAL A 253 -38.54 -14.64 2.13
N ILE A 254 -37.80 -13.62 2.58
CA ILE A 254 -37.97 -12.25 2.11
C ILE A 254 -37.10 -12.13 0.86
N LYS A 255 -37.73 -12.19 -0.32
CA LYS A 255 -37.11 -11.78 -1.58
C LYS A 255 -37.21 -10.27 -1.67
N SER A 256 -36.07 -9.59 -1.75
CA SER A 256 -36.00 -8.19 -2.16
C SER A 256 -35.95 -8.16 -3.68
N ASP A 257 -36.99 -7.57 -4.27
CA ASP A 257 -37.16 -7.35 -5.70
C ASP A 257 -36.45 -6.03 -6.06
N TYR A 258 -35.35 -6.10 -6.81
CA TYR A 258 -34.75 -4.94 -7.46
C TYR A 258 -34.66 -5.23 -8.95
N SER A 259 -35.53 -4.54 -9.69
CA SER A 259 -35.65 -4.58 -11.15
C SER A 259 -34.67 -3.60 -11.80
N PHE A 260 -34.05 -4.11 -12.88
CA PHE A 260 -33.28 -3.52 -13.99
C PHE A 260 -32.86 -2.04 -13.96
#